data_AF-A0A521S615-F1
#
_entry.id   AF-A0A521S615-F1
#
_cell.length_a   1.000
_cell.length_b   1.000
_cell.length_c   1.000
_cell.angle_alpha   90.00
_cell.angle_beta   90.00
_cell.angle_gamma   90.00
#
_symmetry.space_group_name_H-M   'P 1'
#
loop_
_entity.id
_entity.type
_entity.pdbx_description
1 polymer ?
#
loop_
_entity_poly.entity_id
_entity_poly.type
_entity_poly.pdbx_seq_one_letter_code
_entity_poly.pdbx_strand_id
1 'polypeptide(L)' 'LPPGVAAGLRGPILALALEPRPPGATKLESSTFWRIRIGDVRVLHAIDDGDAVVIVLRVARRSESTYRRVR' A
#
# COMPACT_ATOMS: atom_id res chain seq x y z
N LEU A 1 12.20 5.09 5.18
CA LEU A 1 12.20 5.68 3.82
C LEU A 1 13.22 6.79 3.76
N PRO A 2 13.99 6.95 2.67
CA PRO A 2 14.91 8.08 2.54
C PRO A 2 14.21 9.44 2.49
N PRO A 3 14.93 10.53 2.84
CA PRO A 3 14.42 11.89 2.73
C PRO A 3 13.90 12.19 1.31
N GLY A 4 12.80 12.93 1.20
CA GLY A 4 12.18 13.31 -0.09
C GLY A 4 11.21 12.27 -0.67
N VAL A 5 11.33 10.99 -0.33
CA VAL A 5 10.40 9.95 -0.83
C VAL A 5 8.99 10.13 -0.27
N ALA A 6 8.87 10.55 1.00
CA ALA A 6 7.58 10.68 1.68
C ALA A 6 6.64 11.70 0.99
N ALA A 7 7.18 12.78 0.43
CA ALA A 7 6.39 13.81 -0.25
C ALA A 7 5.65 13.23 -1.47
N GLY A 8 6.31 12.39 -2.25
CA GLY A 8 5.72 11.73 -3.44
C GLY A 8 4.69 10.64 -3.12
N LEU A 9 4.59 10.21 -1.86
CA LEU A 9 3.66 9.15 -1.46
C LEU A 9 2.31 9.68 -0.96
N ARG A 10 2.25 10.92 -0.46
CA ARG A 10 1.03 11.47 0.16
C ARG A 10 -0.17 11.44 -0.78
N GLY A 11 -0.04 11.99 -1.98
CA GLY A 11 -1.13 12.04 -2.97
C GLY A 11 -1.66 10.64 -3.32
N PRO A 12 -0.79 9.72 -3.78
CA PRO A 12 -1.19 8.36 -4.10
C PRO A 12 -1.79 7.58 -2.93
N ILE A 13 -1.30 7.77 -1.69
CA ILE A 13 -1.88 7.13 -0.51
C ILE A 13 -3.28 7.68 -0.23
N LEU A 14 -3.47 8.99 -0.26
CA LEU A 14 -4.78 9.60 -0.03
C LEU A 14 -5.80 9.22 -1.12
N ALA A 15 -5.35 9.00 -2.35
CA ALA A 15 -6.20 8.56 -3.46
C ALA A 15 -6.83 7.17 -3.21
N LEU A 16 -6.24 6.34 -2.32
CA LEU A 16 -6.82 5.06 -1.94
C LEU A 16 -8.17 5.21 -1.21
N ALA A 17 -8.46 6.36 -0.62
CA ALA A 17 -9.76 6.61 -0.03
C ALA A 17 -10.88 6.73 -1.09
N LEU A 18 -10.52 7.11 -2.32
CA LEU A 18 -11.46 7.25 -3.43
C LEU A 18 -11.54 5.97 -4.26
N GLU A 19 -10.39 5.36 -4.53
CA GLU A 19 -10.28 4.10 -5.26
C GLU A 19 -9.39 3.14 -4.46
N PRO A 20 -9.98 2.29 -3.58
CA PRO A 20 -9.22 1.35 -2.75
C PRO A 20 -8.47 0.29 -3.55
N ARG A 21 -8.88 0.00 -4.80
CA ARG A 21 -8.29 -1.04 -5.67
C ARG A 21 -7.86 -0.41 -7.00
N PRO A 22 -6.93 0.57 -6.99
CA PRO A 22 -6.58 1.32 -8.19
C PRO A 22 -5.90 0.42 -9.23
N PRO A 23 -5.85 0.85 -10.51
CA PRO A 23 -5.14 0.12 -11.55
C PRO A 23 -3.71 -0.24 -11.12
N GLY A 24 -3.35 -1.53 -11.25
CA GLY A 24 -2.06 -2.05 -10.81
C GLY A 24 -2.01 -2.50 -9.34
N ALA A 25 -3.09 -2.35 -8.58
CA ALA A 25 -3.23 -3.01 -7.28
C ALA A 25 -3.27 -4.54 -7.46
N THR A 26 -2.40 -5.23 -6.74
CA THR A 26 -2.32 -6.70 -6.76
C THR A 26 -2.77 -7.22 -5.40
N LYS A 27 -3.80 -8.07 -5.35
CA LYS A 27 -4.12 -8.82 -4.13
C LYS A 27 -2.99 -9.80 -3.84
N LEU A 28 -2.50 -9.84 -2.60
CA LEU A 28 -1.53 -10.86 -2.21
C LEU A 28 -2.25 -12.18 -1.97
N GLU A 29 -1.71 -13.25 -2.57
CA GLU A 29 -2.23 -14.61 -2.40
C GLU A 29 -2.42 -14.95 -0.93
N SER A 30 -3.47 -15.72 -0.64
CA SER A 30 -3.84 -16.20 0.69
C SER A 30 -3.96 -15.14 1.79
N SER A 31 -4.21 -13.87 1.43
CA SER A 31 -4.45 -12.78 2.40
C SER A 31 -5.59 -11.83 1.96
N THR A 32 -6.00 -10.96 2.88
CA THR A 32 -6.91 -9.83 2.59
C THR A 32 -6.16 -8.59 2.12
N PHE A 33 -4.83 -8.65 2.00
CA PHE A 33 -4.00 -7.50 1.71
C PHE A 33 -3.81 -7.26 0.21
N TRP A 34 -3.66 -5.99 -0.10
CA TRP A 34 -3.45 -5.46 -1.44
C TRP A 34 -2.13 -4.72 -1.49
N ARG A 35 -1.48 -4.78 -2.65
CA ARG A 35 -0.20 -4.13 -2.89
C ARG A 35 -0.29 -3.22 -4.10
N ILE A 36 0.12 -1.98 -3.92
CA ILE A 36 0.38 -1.04 -5.03
C ILE A 36 1.87 -0.69 -5.11
N ARG A 37 2.30 -0.26 -6.30
CA ARG A 37 3.65 0.27 -6.53
C ARG A 37 3.55 1.77 -6.82
N ILE A 38 4.28 2.57 -6.04
CA ILE A 38 4.43 4.01 -6.26
C ILE A 38 5.92 4.28 -6.44
N GLY A 39 6.36 4.45 -7.69
CA GLY A 39 7.79 4.50 -8.02
C GLY A 39 8.53 3.24 -7.54
N ASP A 40 9.54 3.42 -6.69
CA ASP A 40 10.34 2.32 -6.12
C ASP A 40 9.85 1.81 -4.75
N VAL A 41 8.70 2.31 -4.32
CA VAL A 41 8.07 1.95 -3.05
C VAL A 41 6.88 1.03 -3.31
N ARG A 42 6.74 0.02 -2.46
CA ARG A 42 5.55 -0.80 -2.33
C ARG A 42 4.76 -0.35 -1.13
N VAL A 43 3.46 -0.19 -1.33
CA VAL A 43 2.50 0.05 -0.25
C VAL A 43 1.62 -1.19 -0.14
N LEU A 44 1.55 -1.73 1.07
CA LEU A 44 0.64 -2.78 1.45
C LEU A 44 -0.52 -2.14 2.21
N HIS A 45 -1.74 -2.44 1.80
CA HIS A 45 -2.95 -1.96 2.46
C HIS A 45 -4.00 -3.06 2.60
N ALA A 46 -4.89 -2.87 3.56
CA ALA A 46 -6.13 -3.63 3.70
C ALA A 46 -7.32 -2.73 3.36
N ILE A 47 -8.43 -3.35 2.99
CA ILE A 47 -9.69 -2.68 2.69
C ILE A 47 -10.73 -3.33 3.59
N ASP A 48 -11.41 -2.52 4.38
CA ASP A 48 -12.64 -2.88 5.05
C ASP A 48 -13.81 -2.24 4.29
N ASP A 49 -14.51 -3.04 3.48
CA ASP A 49 -15.64 -2.56 2.69
C ASP A 49 -16.88 -2.27 3.58
N GLY A 50 -16.96 -2.83 4.79
CA GLY A 50 -18.08 -2.61 5.71
C GLY A 50 -18.03 -1.23 6.35
N ASP A 51 -16.82 -0.83 6.77
CA ASP A 51 -16.59 0.47 7.42
C ASP A 51 -16.10 1.56 6.45
N ALA A 52 -15.94 1.25 5.17
CA ALA A 52 -15.35 2.12 4.15
C ALA A 52 -13.96 2.64 4.54
N VAL A 53 -13.13 1.77 5.13
CA VAL A 53 -11.80 2.11 5.64
C VAL A 53 -10.71 1.46 4.79
N VAL A 54 -9.69 2.25 4.46
CA VAL A 54 -8.43 1.74 3.92
C VAL A 54 -7.33 1.87 4.97
N ILE A 55 -6.68 0.75 5.28
CA ILE A 55 -5.62 0.69 6.28
C ILE A 55 -4.28 0.50 5.58
N VAL A 56 -3.40 1.50 5.66
CA VAL A 56 -2.02 1.37 5.15
C VAL A 56 -1.18 0.62 6.19
N LEU A 57 -0.83 -0.61 5.88
CA LEU A 57 -0.11 -1.51 6.78
C LEU A 57 1.40 -1.29 6.72
N ARG A 58 1.93 -1.12 5.50
CA ARG A 58 3.37 -0.97 5.32
C ARG A 58 3.74 -0.21 4.06
N VAL A 59 4.76 0.62 4.20
CA VAL A 59 5.37 1.36 3.10
C VAL A 59 6.87 1.02 3.09
N ALA A 60 7.35 0.33 2.04
CA ALA A 60 8.72 -0.17 1.99
C ALA A 60 9.32 -0.16 0.58
N ARG A 61 10.63 0.04 0.48
CA ARG A 61 11.35 -0.08 -0.80
C ARG A 61 11.51 -1.54 -1.22
N ARG A 62 11.75 -1.76 -2.52
CA ARG A 62 11.84 -3.10 -3.14
C ARG A 62 12.78 -4.09 -2.44
N SER A 63 13.91 -3.64 -1.88
CA SER A 63 14.90 -4.46 -1.17
C SER A 63 14.66 -4.56 0.34
N GLU A 64 13.75 -3.75 0.89
CA GLU A 64 13.51 -3.62 2.32
C GLU A 64 12.37 -4.56 2.75
N SER A 65 12.65 -5.87 2.73
CA SER A 65 11.86 -6.98 3.29
C SER A 65 10.33 -6.76 3.48
N THR A 66 9.60 -6.30 2.47
CA THR A 66 8.23 -5.74 2.58
C THR A 66 7.19 -6.65 3.24
N TYR A 67 7.35 -7.96 3.19
CA TYR A 67 6.37 -8.91 3.76
C TYR A 67 6.82 -9.57 5.07
N ARG A 68 8.03 -9.31 5.55
CA ARG A 68 8.65 -10.11 6.64
C ARG A 68 7.96 -9.98 8.01
N ARG A 69 6.91 -9.16 8.15
CA ARG A 69 6.17 -8.98 9.42
C ARG A 69 4.65 -8.90 9.26
N VAL A 70 4.12 -9.17 8.07
CA VAL A 70 2.67 -9.13 7.83
C VAL A 70 2.23 -10.57 7.66
N ARG A 71 1.95 -11.23 8.79
CA ARG A 71 1.29 -12.54 8.89
C ARG A 71 -0.04 -12.33 9.59
#